data_AF-A0A6I4ZVY2-F1
#
_entry.id   AF-A0A6I4ZVY2-F1
#
_cell.length_a   1.000
_cell.length_b   1.000
_cell.length_c   1.000
_cell.angle_alpha   90.00
_cell.angle_beta   90.00
_cell.angle_gamma   90.00
#
_symmetry.space_group_name_H-M   'P 1'
#
loop_
_entity.id
_entity.type
_entity.pdbx_description
1 polymer ?
#
loop_
_entity_poly.entity_id
_entity_poly.type
_entity_poly.pdbx_seq_one_letter_code
_entity_poly.pdbx_strand_id
1 'polypeptide(L)'
;MSQHKKKGISKWLVVVLSIIVVVGFGATAYGVLKENNPMALYVTAEKNTMEEHWERMEQYNQHTLALQERMLQEAYKTDASLKMNVNAQGGQLNQAVPQLAMIQGILSTLELKMTSKVDPETSEMSGSLDVLLQGNSLAQGSFYQNEEKTAVKAPFLYGKYFALKNDELGAFMERMNQPTQGLTEIPNFVQSNSAAFTADEMKEMAEEYVKALGKHFDQDQFSLSKGVSYEEAKYDKVTIDISEEKAQAMMKTLMEKLKNDERIWDVLDQQMKLQGMAAGEQETLQENLETAIQNVDQVKLPNGITIEAYIKDDIVAHETWTMDIKPNDEDAVNVAISSDYNKEAKNRYTASANVTFIPESEDSKLKISYKEDGKPNKDGLHVDYNIGLDYKDQQEDLKANLLLNTDYTETSSNTDFELQLEGSKLGNQPVPGISGTFKSKTTKEDNNQYTQKSDLELDIAMNDPAMGNTKAHVEFHLEQDVSFTNDVSFPTVEGKEAVQVMEKSDQELEQISKEIQMNLQQYIGNFMGGLGGLGGF
;
A
#
# COMPACT_ATOMS: atom_id res chain seq x y z
N MET A 1 17.11 32.73 28.22
CA MET A 1 16.00 31.88 27.78
C MET A 1 16.61 30.59 27.27
N SER A 2 16.43 29.50 28.01
CA SER A 2 16.95 28.18 27.67
C SER A 2 16.26 27.68 26.41
N GLN A 3 17.02 27.35 25.36
CA GLN A 3 16.52 26.57 24.25
C GLN A 3 16.25 25.16 24.75
N HIS A 4 14.98 24.84 25.02
CA HIS A 4 14.58 23.44 25.17
C HIS A 4 14.77 22.77 23.80
N LYS A 5 15.75 21.86 23.73
CA LYS A 5 15.90 20.90 22.65
C LYS A 5 14.57 20.14 22.54
N LYS A 6 13.86 20.24 21.40
CA LYS A 6 12.72 19.36 21.10
C LYS A 6 13.21 17.91 21.23
N LYS A 7 12.77 17.21 22.27
CA LYS A 7 13.05 15.78 22.47
C LYS A 7 11.94 15.03 21.74
N GLY A 8 12.24 14.57 20.53
CA GLY A 8 11.31 13.71 19.79
C GLY A 8 11.30 12.30 20.37
N ILE A 9 10.17 11.62 20.24
CA ILE A 9 10.01 10.19 20.52
C ILE A 9 11.16 9.42 19.87
N SER A 10 11.86 8.58 20.64
CA SER A 10 12.99 7.81 20.13
C SER A 10 12.56 6.91 18.96
N LYS A 11 13.35 6.86 17.87
CA LYS A 11 12.97 6.18 16.62
C LYS A 11 12.58 4.71 16.80
N TRP A 12 13.21 4.01 17.76
CA TRP A 12 12.90 2.61 18.05
C TRP A 12 11.55 2.45 18.78
N LEU A 13 11.10 3.44 19.56
CA LEU A 13 9.77 3.44 20.19
C LEU A 13 8.67 3.54 19.15
N VAL A 14 8.89 4.32 18.08
CA VAL A 14 7.95 4.39 16.93
C VAL A 14 7.80 3.01 16.28
N VAL A 15 8.91 2.28 16.10
CA VAL A 15 8.89 0.91 15.54
C VAL A 15 8.09 -0.05 16.43
N VAL A 16 8.33 -0.04 17.75
CA VAL A 16 7.58 -0.88 18.71
C VAL A 16 6.09 -0.57 18.67
N LEU A 17 5.73 0.72 18.66
CA LEU A 17 4.34 1.16 18.61
C LEU A 17 3.65 0.78 17.29
N SER A 18 4.34 0.91 16.16
CA SER A 18 3.83 0.48 14.85
C SER A 18 3.56 -1.02 14.81
N ILE A 19 4.45 -1.85 15.38
CA ILE A 19 4.27 -3.30 15.46
C ILE A 19 3.05 -3.64 16.34
N ILE A 20 2.88 -2.99 17.48
CA ILE A 20 1.72 -3.21 18.37
C ILE A 20 0.41 -2.85 17.66
N VAL A 21 0.38 -1.77 16.86
CA VAL A 21 -0.82 -1.39 16.07
C VAL A 21 -1.12 -2.43 14.99
N VAL A 22 -0.11 -2.95 14.30
CA VAL A 22 -0.29 -3.98 13.26
C VAL A 22 -0.75 -5.32 13.87
N VAL A 23 -0.24 -5.67 15.05
CA VAL A 23 -0.55 -6.95 15.72
C VAL A 23 -1.85 -6.88 16.54
N GLY A 24 -2.22 -5.70 17.05
CA GLY A 24 -3.43 -5.50 17.86
C GLY A 24 -4.74 -5.82 17.14
N PHE A 25 -4.73 -5.95 15.80
CA PHE A 25 -5.88 -6.36 15.00
C PHE A 25 -5.91 -7.85 14.64
N GLY A 26 -4.89 -8.62 15.05
CA GLY A 26 -4.79 -10.05 14.75
C GLY A 26 -4.78 -10.87 16.03
N ALA A 27 -5.95 -11.23 16.55
CA ALA A 27 -6.09 -12.16 17.67
C ALA A 27 -6.94 -13.40 17.26
N THR A 28 -6.30 -14.55 17.02
CA THR A 28 -6.90 -15.88 16.95
C THR A 28 -6.20 -16.96 17.81
N ALA A 29 -7.06 -17.58 18.61
CA ALA A 29 -7.02 -18.86 19.33
C ALA A 29 -5.77 -19.76 19.43
N TYR A 30 -5.35 -19.94 20.69
CA TYR A 30 -4.77 -21.19 21.20
C TYR A 30 -5.90 -22.17 21.59
N GLY A 31 -5.84 -23.39 21.05
CA GLY A 31 -6.88 -24.40 21.20
C GLY A 31 -7.06 -24.99 22.61
N VAL A 32 -8.31 -25.41 22.85
CA VAL A 32 -8.79 -26.30 23.93
C VAL A 32 -8.72 -25.68 25.34
N LEU A 33 -9.65 -24.76 25.64
CA LEU A 33 -9.96 -24.39 27.01
C LEU A 33 -11.48 -24.45 27.25
N LYS A 34 -11.85 -25.01 28.41
CA LYS A 34 -13.24 -25.31 28.83
C LYS A 34 -14.16 -24.09 28.75
N GLU A 35 -15.44 -24.33 28.42
CA GLU A 35 -16.58 -23.41 28.27
C GLU A 35 -16.90 -22.45 29.45
N ASN A 36 -16.04 -22.35 30.48
CA ASN A 36 -16.22 -21.42 31.61
C ASN A 36 -14.93 -20.67 32.00
N ASN A 37 -13.89 -20.68 31.16
CA ASN A 37 -12.64 -19.97 31.41
C ASN A 37 -12.68 -18.56 30.78
N PRO A 38 -12.46 -17.46 31.53
CA PRO A 38 -12.41 -16.10 31.00
C PRO A 38 -11.44 -15.92 29.83
N MET A 39 -10.28 -16.58 29.87
CA MET A 39 -9.32 -16.61 28.77
C MET A 39 -9.91 -17.28 27.52
N ALA A 40 -10.59 -18.42 27.69
CA ALA A 40 -11.21 -19.12 26.57
C ALA A 40 -12.34 -18.29 25.93
N LEU A 41 -13.13 -17.61 26.76
CA LEU A 41 -14.21 -16.72 26.32
C LEU A 41 -13.65 -15.58 25.46
N TYR A 42 -12.65 -14.84 25.98
CA TYR A 42 -12.00 -13.75 25.24
C TYR A 42 -11.39 -14.22 23.93
N VAL A 43 -10.56 -15.27 23.99
CA VAL A 43 -9.84 -15.79 22.82
C VAL A 43 -10.78 -16.31 21.73
N THR A 44 -11.92 -16.92 22.13
CA THR A 44 -12.94 -17.36 21.17
C THR A 44 -13.68 -16.17 20.57
N ALA A 45 -13.99 -15.16 21.38
CA ALA A 45 -14.69 -13.97 20.91
C ALA A 45 -13.85 -13.16 19.91
N GLU A 46 -12.56 -12.97 20.19
CA GLU A 46 -11.61 -12.32 19.26
C GLU A 46 -11.53 -13.07 17.93
N LYS A 47 -11.39 -14.40 18.01
CA LYS A 47 -11.38 -15.25 16.82
C LYS A 47 -12.62 -15.04 15.96
N ASN A 48 -13.80 -15.07 16.57
CA ASN A 48 -15.06 -14.93 15.84
C ASN A 48 -15.20 -13.52 15.23
N THR A 49 -14.82 -12.47 15.97
CA THR A 49 -14.78 -11.09 15.44
C THR A 49 -13.87 -11.01 14.20
N MET A 50 -12.70 -11.66 14.26
CA MET A 50 -11.72 -11.68 13.18
C MET A 50 -12.21 -12.47 11.96
N GLU A 51 -12.72 -13.70 12.17
CA GLU A 51 -13.29 -14.52 11.09
C GLU A 51 -14.41 -13.77 10.37
N GLU A 52 -15.28 -13.06 11.11
CA GLU A 52 -16.33 -12.26 10.51
C GLU A 52 -15.79 -11.10 9.65
N HIS A 53 -14.72 -10.43 10.09
CA HIS A 53 -14.06 -9.39 9.29
C HIS A 53 -13.47 -9.97 8.00
N TRP A 54 -12.78 -11.10 8.08
CA TRP A 54 -12.18 -11.78 6.92
C TRP A 54 -13.23 -12.29 5.92
N GLU A 55 -14.27 -12.99 6.41
CA GLU A 55 -15.35 -13.50 5.57
C GLU A 55 -16.03 -12.37 4.79
N ARG A 56 -16.21 -11.21 5.42
CA ARG A 56 -16.76 -10.02 4.76
C ARG A 56 -15.81 -9.47 3.69
N MET A 57 -14.53 -9.33 4.00
CA MET A 57 -13.53 -8.86 3.04
C MET A 57 -13.46 -9.80 1.82
N GLU A 58 -13.51 -11.11 2.05
CA GLU A 58 -13.50 -12.13 1.00
C GLU A 58 -14.78 -12.07 0.14
N GLN A 59 -15.95 -11.96 0.77
CA GLN A 59 -17.24 -11.96 0.07
C GLN A 59 -17.34 -10.86 -1.02
N TYR A 60 -16.77 -9.68 -0.76
CA TYR A 60 -16.85 -8.53 -1.68
C TYR A 60 -15.62 -8.36 -2.57
N ASN A 61 -14.55 -9.12 -2.35
CA ASN A 61 -13.32 -9.06 -3.14
C ASN A 61 -12.94 -10.40 -3.80
N GLN A 62 -13.80 -11.42 -3.72
CA GLN A 62 -13.49 -12.79 -4.13
C GLN A 62 -12.85 -12.89 -5.53
N HIS A 63 -13.43 -12.22 -6.53
CA HIS A 63 -12.89 -12.27 -7.90
C HIS A 63 -11.54 -11.58 -8.04
N THR A 64 -11.34 -10.47 -7.34
CA THR A 64 -10.08 -9.71 -7.36
C THR A 64 -8.99 -10.48 -6.61
N LEU A 65 -9.31 -11.05 -5.44
CA LEU A 65 -8.39 -11.90 -4.67
C LEU A 65 -8.00 -13.15 -5.47
N ALA A 66 -8.98 -13.83 -6.09
CA ALA A 66 -8.70 -15.00 -6.92
C ALA A 66 -7.87 -14.68 -8.17
N LEU A 67 -8.08 -13.51 -8.79
CA LEU A 67 -7.25 -13.05 -9.91
C LEU A 67 -5.81 -12.80 -9.44
N GLN A 68 -5.64 -12.07 -8.33
CA GLN A 68 -4.33 -11.74 -7.77
C GLN A 68 -3.56 -13.02 -7.38
N GLU A 69 -4.19 -13.94 -6.65
CA GLU A 69 -3.57 -15.20 -6.23
C GLU A 69 -3.07 -16.01 -7.44
N ARG A 70 -3.89 -16.15 -8.48
CA ARG A 70 -3.48 -16.84 -9.70
C ARG A 70 -2.37 -16.11 -10.44
N MET A 71 -2.36 -14.77 -10.48
CA MET A 71 -1.26 -14.02 -11.08
C MET A 71 0.07 -14.19 -10.33
N LEU A 72 0.04 -14.50 -9.03
CA LEU A 72 1.25 -14.78 -8.25
C LEU A 72 1.78 -16.20 -8.51
N GLN A 73 0.92 -17.15 -8.88
CA GLN A 73 1.24 -18.58 -8.94
C GLN A 73 1.32 -19.16 -10.36
N GLU A 74 0.55 -18.64 -11.31
CA GLU A 74 0.39 -19.20 -12.65
C GLU A 74 0.95 -18.25 -13.71
N ALA A 75 1.47 -18.80 -14.81
CA ALA A 75 1.89 -18.00 -15.95
C ALA A 75 0.69 -17.37 -16.68
N TYR A 76 0.81 -16.09 -17.02
CA TYR A 76 -0.31 -15.31 -17.58
C TYR A 76 0.12 -14.31 -18.65
N LYS A 77 -0.86 -13.87 -19.44
CA LYS A 77 -0.75 -12.78 -20.41
C LYS A 77 -1.76 -11.70 -20.06
N THR A 78 -1.36 -10.46 -20.16
CA THR A 78 -2.24 -9.31 -19.93
C THR A 78 -2.26 -8.42 -21.15
N ASP A 79 -3.44 -8.10 -21.65
CA ASP A 79 -3.66 -7.05 -22.63
C ASP A 79 -4.37 -5.89 -21.90
N ALA A 80 -3.70 -4.75 -21.78
CA ALA A 80 -4.16 -3.59 -21.04
C ALA A 80 -4.28 -2.36 -21.96
N SER A 81 -5.31 -1.56 -21.73
CA SER A 81 -5.54 -0.26 -22.37
C SER A 81 -5.78 0.78 -21.30
N LEU A 82 -4.91 1.79 -21.25
CA LEU A 82 -5.06 2.96 -20.38
C LEU A 82 -5.39 4.19 -21.23
N LYS A 83 -6.51 4.84 -20.92
CA LYS A 83 -6.91 6.14 -21.47
C LYS A 83 -6.90 7.17 -20.37
N MET A 84 -6.53 8.39 -20.69
CA MET A 84 -6.48 9.49 -19.74
C MET A 84 -7.25 10.68 -20.28
N ASN A 85 -7.97 11.38 -19.41
CA ASN A 85 -8.61 12.63 -19.73
C ASN A 85 -8.25 13.67 -18.69
N VAL A 86 -8.02 14.91 -19.10
CA VAL A 86 -7.69 16.00 -18.18
C VAL A 86 -8.52 17.21 -18.57
N ASN A 87 -9.26 17.74 -17.61
CA ASN A 87 -10.02 18.97 -17.73
C ASN A 87 -9.66 19.90 -16.57
N ALA A 88 -8.85 20.90 -16.86
CA ALA A 88 -8.41 21.91 -15.91
C ALA A 88 -8.89 23.29 -16.37
N GLN A 89 -9.46 24.04 -15.43
CA GLN A 89 -10.08 25.33 -15.63
C GLN A 89 -9.63 26.32 -14.56
N GLY A 90 -9.28 27.53 -15.00
CA GLY A 90 -8.88 28.64 -14.13
C GLY A 90 -8.35 29.80 -14.97
N GLY A 91 -8.82 31.01 -14.70
CA GLY A 91 -8.48 32.20 -15.49
C GLY A 91 -6.97 32.48 -15.55
N GLN A 92 -6.26 32.24 -14.44
CA GLN A 92 -4.80 32.38 -14.36
C GLN A 92 -4.04 31.11 -14.79
N LEU A 93 -4.61 29.92 -14.64
CA LEU A 93 -3.98 28.68 -15.14
C LEU A 93 -3.83 28.72 -16.67
N ASN A 94 -4.84 29.21 -17.38
CA ASN A 94 -4.79 29.40 -18.84
C ASN A 94 -3.76 30.46 -19.27
N GLN A 95 -3.45 31.44 -18.41
CA GLN A 95 -2.40 32.44 -18.66
C GLN A 95 -1.00 31.87 -18.37
N ALA A 96 -0.88 31.09 -17.30
CA ALA A 96 0.38 30.45 -16.90
C ALA A 96 0.79 29.33 -17.85
N VAL A 97 -0.17 28.59 -18.41
CA VAL A 97 0.05 27.51 -19.37
C VAL A 97 -0.80 27.76 -20.62
N PRO A 98 -0.34 28.62 -21.55
CA PRO A 98 -1.10 28.96 -22.76
C PRO A 98 -1.44 27.77 -23.67
N GLN A 99 -0.69 26.67 -23.54
CA GLN A 99 -0.88 25.44 -24.33
C GLN A 99 -1.81 24.42 -23.64
N LEU A 100 -2.43 24.76 -22.50
CA LEU A 100 -3.22 23.82 -21.72
C LEU A 100 -4.34 23.16 -22.54
N ALA A 101 -5.08 23.94 -23.34
CA ALA A 101 -6.14 23.39 -24.19
C ALA A 101 -5.62 22.39 -25.23
N MET A 102 -4.43 22.63 -25.79
CA MET A 102 -3.80 21.69 -26.72
C MET A 102 -3.36 20.41 -26.00
N ILE A 103 -2.76 20.53 -24.82
CA ILE A 103 -2.34 19.38 -23.99
C ILE A 103 -3.57 18.53 -23.64
N GLN A 104 -4.65 19.15 -23.15
CA GLN A 104 -5.91 18.47 -22.85
C GLN A 104 -6.49 17.75 -24.08
N GLY A 105 -6.47 18.40 -25.25
CA GLY A 105 -6.90 17.81 -26.51
C GLY A 105 -6.08 16.56 -26.90
N ILE A 106 -4.75 16.61 -26.73
CA ILE A 106 -3.88 15.45 -26.98
C ILE A 106 -4.19 14.33 -25.99
N LEU A 107 -4.21 14.63 -24.68
CA LEU A 107 -4.43 13.63 -23.64
C LEU A 107 -5.77 12.90 -23.81
N SER A 108 -6.84 13.62 -24.12
CA SER A 108 -8.18 13.03 -24.34
C SER A 108 -8.27 12.03 -25.51
N THR A 109 -7.27 12.01 -26.41
CA THR A 109 -7.20 11.07 -27.54
C THR A 109 -5.99 10.14 -27.47
N LEU A 110 -5.23 10.22 -26.37
CA LEU A 110 -4.08 9.39 -26.08
C LEU A 110 -4.56 8.05 -25.47
N GLU A 111 -4.07 6.95 -26.01
CA GLU A 111 -4.33 5.61 -25.48
C GLU A 111 -2.99 4.88 -25.36
N LEU A 112 -2.73 4.32 -24.18
CA LEU A 112 -1.56 3.49 -23.92
C LEU A 112 -2.01 2.04 -23.94
N LYS A 113 -1.55 1.27 -24.94
CA LYS A 113 -1.77 -0.17 -24.98
C LYS A 113 -0.55 -0.89 -24.44
N MET A 114 -0.74 -1.71 -23.44
CA MET A 114 0.31 -2.56 -22.89
C MET A 114 -0.06 -4.01 -23.08
N THR A 115 0.86 -4.81 -23.58
CA THR A 115 0.73 -6.27 -23.57
C THR A 115 1.83 -6.82 -22.69
N SER A 116 1.56 -7.68 -21.73
CA SER A 116 2.60 -8.34 -20.94
C SER A 116 2.39 -9.85 -20.91
N LYS A 117 3.50 -10.55 -20.65
CA LYS A 117 3.57 -11.98 -20.41
C LYS A 117 4.44 -12.17 -19.19
N VAL A 118 3.98 -12.96 -18.23
CA VAL A 118 4.69 -13.21 -16.98
C VAL A 118 4.65 -14.70 -16.70
N ASP A 119 5.79 -15.24 -16.29
CA ASP A 119 5.94 -16.59 -15.76
C ASP A 119 6.58 -16.49 -14.37
N PRO A 120 5.79 -16.63 -13.30
CA PRO A 120 6.30 -16.61 -11.93
C PRO A 120 7.30 -17.74 -11.63
N GLU A 121 7.17 -18.92 -12.26
CA GLU A 121 8.05 -20.06 -11.98
C GLU A 121 9.48 -19.82 -12.48
N THR A 122 9.62 -19.15 -13.63
CA THR A 122 10.94 -18.82 -14.20
C THR A 122 11.40 -17.40 -13.88
N SER A 123 10.61 -16.62 -13.12
CA SER A 123 10.85 -15.19 -12.85
C SER A 123 11.06 -14.38 -14.13
N GLU A 124 10.34 -14.73 -15.19
CA GLU A 124 10.46 -14.08 -16.50
C GLU A 124 9.25 -13.19 -16.80
N MET A 125 9.52 -12.03 -17.37
CA MET A 125 8.48 -11.18 -17.94
C MET A 125 8.92 -10.57 -19.26
N SER A 126 7.94 -10.34 -20.13
CA SER A 126 8.11 -9.47 -21.29
C SER A 126 6.88 -8.62 -21.47
N GLY A 127 7.07 -7.46 -22.09
CA GLY A 127 5.93 -6.65 -22.46
C GLY A 127 6.20 -5.74 -23.63
N SER A 128 5.13 -5.18 -24.17
CA SER A 128 5.16 -4.12 -25.14
C SER A 128 4.27 -2.99 -24.66
N LEU A 129 4.68 -1.76 -24.95
CA LEU A 129 3.92 -0.54 -24.70
C LEU A 129 3.79 0.19 -26.02
N ASP A 130 2.58 0.50 -26.43
CA ASP A 130 2.26 1.26 -27.62
C ASP A 130 1.50 2.53 -27.22
N VAL A 131 2.07 3.68 -27.60
CA VAL A 131 1.47 5.00 -27.40
C VAL A 131 0.68 5.34 -28.64
N LEU A 132 -0.64 5.29 -28.54
CA LEU A 132 -1.55 5.59 -29.63
C LEU A 132 -2.08 7.02 -29.51
N LEU A 133 -2.11 7.75 -30.63
CA LEU A 133 -2.84 9.01 -30.76
C LEU A 133 -3.89 8.85 -31.85
N GLN A 134 -5.17 9.03 -31.48
CA GLN A 134 -6.31 8.80 -32.38
C GLN A 134 -6.27 7.41 -33.04
N GLY A 135 -5.83 6.40 -32.28
CA GLY A 135 -5.71 5.00 -32.75
C GLY A 135 -4.48 4.69 -33.59
N ASN A 136 -3.62 5.67 -33.91
CA ASN A 136 -2.37 5.44 -34.63
C ASN A 136 -1.19 5.32 -33.67
N SER A 137 -0.35 4.30 -33.85
CA SER A 137 0.88 4.14 -33.08
C SER A 137 1.83 5.29 -33.34
N LEU A 138 2.18 6.00 -32.28
CA LEU A 138 3.25 6.98 -32.25
C LEU A 138 4.56 6.28 -31.88
N ALA A 139 4.61 5.72 -30.69
CA ALA A 139 5.82 5.12 -30.18
C ALA A 139 5.50 3.74 -29.62
N GLN A 140 6.29 2.76 -30.05
CA GLN A 140 6.25 1.42 -29.49
C GLN A 140 7.56 1.13 -28.77
N GLY A 141 7.44 0.57 -27.57
CA GLY A 141 8.52 -0.01 -26.80
C GLY A 141 8.22 -1.47 -26.50
N SER A 142 9.26 -2.24 -26.26
CA SER A 142 9.15 -3.60 -25.72
C SER A 142 10.27 -3.81 -24.71
N PHE A 143 9.99 -4.61 -23.70
CA PHE A 143 10.97 -4.97 -22.70
C PHE A 143 10.89 -6.47 -22.42
N TYR A 144 11.98 -7.00 -21.89
CA TYR A 144 12.09 -8.35 -21.37
C TYR A 144 12.98 -8.31 -20.15
N GLN A 145 12.65 -9.12 -19.16
CA GLN A 145 13.46 -9.28 -17.97
C GLN A 145 13.36 -10.73 -17.50
N ASN A 146 14.50 -11.25 -17.03
CA ASN A 146 14.58 -12.46 -16.22
C ASN A 146 15.49 -12.20 -15.01
N GLU A 147 15.88 -13.24 -14.28
CA GLU A 147 16.76 -13.09 -13.11
C GLU A 147 18.13 -12.49 -13.45
N GLU A 148 18.66 -12.77 -14.64
CA GLU A 148 20.03 -12.41 -15.02
C GLU A 148 20.15 -11.07 -15.76
N LYS A 149 19.14 -10.72 -16.58
CA LYS A 149 19.25 -9.59 -17.51
C LYS A 149 17.92 -8.90 -17.76
N THR A 150 18.04 -7.61 -18.08
CA THR A 150 16.96 -6.76 -18.53
C THR A 150 17.30 -6.25 -19.92
N ALA A 151 16.30 -6.26 -20.81
CA ALA A 151 16.44 -5.85 -22.18
C ALA A 151 15.30 -4.92 -22.59
N VAL A 152 15.63 -3.82 -23.25
CA VAL A 152 14.66 -2.85 -23.76
C VAL A 152 14.85 -2.62 -25.26
N LYS A 153 13.75 -2.43 -25.98
CA LYS A 153 13.74 -2.21 -27.43
C LYS A 153 12.72 -1.15 -27.77
N ALA A 154 13.16 -0.15 -28.54
CA ALA A 154 12.31 0.89 -29.10
C ALA A 154 12.46 0.84 -30.62
N PRO A 155 11.62 0.07 -31.36
CA PRO A 155 11.81 -0.19 -32.79
C PRO A 155 11.87 1.07 -33.66
N PHE A 156 11.22 2.16 -33.23
CA PHE A 156 11.26 3.45 -33.91
C PHE A 156 12.63 4.16 -33.79
N LEU A 157 13.45 3.79 -32.81
CA LEU A 157 14.81 4.29 -32.61
C LEU A 157 15.86 3.29 -33.10
N TYR A 158 15.70 2.03 -32.73
CA TYR A 158 16.66 0.96 -33.03
C TYR A 158 15.95 -0.41 -33.06
N GLY A 159 16.26 -1.23 -34.08
CA GLY A 159 15.54 -2.48 -34.31
C GLY A 159 15.86 -3.63 -33.34
N LYS A 160 16.93 -3.49 -32.54
CA LYS A 160 17.43 -4.52 -31.62
C LYS A 160 17.16 -4.16 -30.16
N TYR A 161 17.19 -5.18 -29.30
CA TYR A 161 17.20 -4.97 -27.86
C TYR A 161 18.53 -4.38 -27.39
N PHE A 162 18.50 -3.50 -26.41
CA PHE A 162 19.63 -3.15 -25.57
C PHE A 162 19.51 -4.00 -24.32
N ALA A 163 20.42 -4.96 -24.16
CA ALA A 163 20.44 -5.89 -23.05
C ALA A 163 21.58 -5.53 -22.09
N LEU A 164 21.26 -5.59 -20.80
CA LEU A 164 22.16 -5.35 -19.69
C LEU A 164 21.93 -6.45 -18.66
N LYS A 165 23.00 -7.00 -18.08
CA LYS A 165 22.83 -7.88 -16.93
C LYS A 165 22.34 -7.08 -15.74
N ASN A 166 21.48 -7.67 -14.92
CA ASN A 166 20.83 -6.96 -13.83
C ASN A 166 21.88 -6.43 -12.82
N ASP A 167 22.96 -7.17 -12.58
CA ASP A 167 24.08 -6.83 -11.69
C ASP A 167 25.06 -5.78 -12.27
N GLU A 168 24.94 -5.44 -13.56
CA GLU A 168 25.85 -4.51 -14.24
C GLU A 168 25.34 -3.06 -14.28
N LEU A 169 24.17 -2.75 -13.69
CA LEU A 169 23.58 -1.41 -13.72
C LEU A 169 24.52 -0.36 -13.13
N GLY A 170 25.13 -0.63 -11.97
CA GLY A 170 26.06 0.30 -11.33
C GLY A 170 27.25 0.65 -12.24
N ALA A 171 27.89 -0.36 -12.81
CA ALA A 171 29.01 -0.18 -13.74
C ALA A 171 28.60 0.55 -15.02
N PHE A 172 27.40 0.26 -15.54
CA PHE A 172 26.84 0.98 -16.68
C PHE A 172 26.62 2.46 -16.39
N MET A 173 26.04 2.79 -15.23
CA MET A 173 25.80 4.18 -14.81
C MET A 173 27.11 4.94 -14.60
N GLU A 174 28.10 4.32 -13.98
CA GLU A 174 29.45 4.88 -13.85
C GLU A 174 30.09 5.18 -15.22
N ARG A 175 29.99 4.23 -16.16
CA ARG A 175 30.48 4.40 -17.54
C ARG A 175 29.79 5.58 -18.24
N MET A 176 28.50 5.79 -17.98
CA MET A 176 27.73 6.90 -18.52
C MET A 176 27.89 8.22 -17.73
N ASN A 177 28.75 8.22 -16.70
CA ASN A 177 28.97 9.34 -15.78
C ASN A 177 27.63 9.84 -15.16
N GLN A 178 26.73 8.90 -14.85
CA GLN A 178 25.45 9.15 -14.21
C GLN A 178 25.50 8.66 -12.75
N PRO A 179 24.89 9.39 -11.80
CA PRO A 179 24.77 8.90 -10.43
C PRO A 179 23.83 7.69 -10.40
N THR A 180 24.22 6.64 -9.68
CA THR A 180 23.40 5.43 -9.48
C THR A 180 22.17 5.68 -8.59
N GLN A 181 22.17 6.76 -7.81
CA GLN A 181 21.11 7.10 -6.86
C GLN A 181 20.75 5.93 -5.91
N GLY A 182 21.71 5.07 -5.58
CA GLY A 182 21.50 3.89 -4.72
C GLY A 182 21.17 2.60 -5.48
N LEU A 183 20.75 2.68 -6.75
CA LEU A 183 20.48 1.52 -7.60
C LEU A 183 21.76 1.03 -8.30
N THR A 184 22.34 -0.04 -7.78
CA THR A 184 23.48 -0.71 -8.40
C THR A 184 23.08 -1.91 -9.24
N GLU A 185 21.86 -2.41 -9.07
CA GLU A 185 21.31 -3.57 -9.77
C GLU A 185 19.87 -3.28 -10.24
N ILE A 186 19.42 -3.95 -11.30
CA ILE A 186 18.02 -3.90 -11.74
C ILE A 186 17.22 -4.97 -10.98
N PRO A 187 16.24 -4.62 -10.13
CA PRO A 187 15.43 -5.62 -9.45
C PRO A 187 14.56 -6.40 -10.45
N ASN A 188 14.36 -7.69 -10.19
CA ASN A 188 13.44 -8.52 -10.97
C ASN A 188 11.99 -8.22 -10.52
N PHE A 189 11.21 -7.60 -11.42
CA PHE A 189 9.85 -7.17 -11.11
C PHE A 189 8.89 -8.35 -10.85
N VAL A 190 9.14 -9.53 -11.44
CA VAL A 190 8.32 -10.72 -11.20
C VAL A 190 8.50 -11.18 -9.76
N GLN A 191 9.75 -11.33 -9.31
CA GLN A 191 10.07 -11.66 -7.92
C GLN A 191 9.51 -10.62 -6.94
N SER A 192 9.64 -9.32 -7.27
CA SER A 192 9.09 -8.26 -6.41
C SER A 192 7.56 -8.31 -6.31
N ASN A 193 6.86 -8.67 -7.40
CA ASN A 193 5.40 -8.83 -7.38
C ASN A 193 4.99 -10.12 -6.67
N SER A 194 5.70 -11.23 -6.92
CA SER A 194 5.48 -12.54 -6.29
C SER A 194 5.79 -12.57 -4.79
N ALA A 195 6.56 -11.61 -4.28
CA ALA A 195 6.77 -11.47 -2.84
C ALA A 195 5.50 -11.03 -2.10
N ALA A 196 4.52 -10.40 -2.78
CA ALA A 196 3.30 -9.94 -2.14
C ALA A 196 2.51 -11.10 -1.49
N PHE A 197 1.98 -10.85 -0.28
CA PHE A 197 1.21 -11.87 0.42
C PHE A 197 -0.14 -12.14 -0.24
N THR A 198 -0.47 -13.41 -0.36
CA THR A 198 -1.84 -13.88 -0.60
C THR A 198 -2.72 -13.66 0.64
N ALA A 199 -4.04 -13.72 0.47
CA ALA A 199 -4.98 -13.61 1.59
C ALA A 199 -4.78 -14.75 2.61
N ASP A 200 -4.50 -15.96 2.13
CA ASP A 200 -4.25 -17.13 2.95
C ASP A 200 -2.92 -17.02 3.70
N GLU A 201 -1.85 -16.54 3.06
CA GLU A 201 -0.58 -16.27 3.75
C GLU A 201 -0.74 -15.20 4.83
N MET A 202 -1.46 -14.11 4.56
CA MET A 202 -1.75 -13.10 5.58
C MET A 202 -2.51 -13.68 6.77
N LYS A 203 -3.47 -14.58 6.51
CA LYS A 203 -4.23 -15.27 7.55
C LYS A 203 -3.33 -16.21 8.36
N GLU A 204 -2.50 -17.03 7.71
CA GLU A 204 -1.54 -17.91 8.37
C GLU A 204 -0.54 -17.11 9.22
N MET A 205 0.01 -16.03 8.67
CA MET A 205 0.88 -15.11 9.40
C MET A 205 0.20 -14.54 10.63
N ALA A 206 -1.03 -14.02 10.50
CA ALA A 206 -1.79 -13.51 11.63
C ALA A 206 -1.91 -14.59 12.72
N GLU A 207 -2.38 -15.80 12.37
CA GLU A 207 -2.52 -16.93 13.29
C GLU A 207 -1.20 -17.27 14.01
N GLU A 208 -0.06 -17.29 13.30
CA GLU A 208 1.24 -17.56 13.91
C GLU A 208 1.66 -16.47 14.91
N TYR A 209 1.45 -15.20 14.59
CA TYR A 209 1.79 -14.06 15.46
C TYR A 209 0.94 -14.10 16.72
N VAL A 210 -0.35 -14.41 16.59
CA VAL A 210 -1.23 -14.57 17.75
C VAL A 210 -0.76 -15.73 18.61
N LYS A 211 -0.46 -16.87 17.99
CA LYS A 211 0.02 -18.05 18.72
C LYS A 211 1.30 -17.78 19.47
N ALA A 212 2.16 -16.88 18.97
CA ALA A 212 3.36 -16.44 19.66
C ALA A 212 3.03 -15.59 20.90
N LEU A 213 2.11 -14.63 20.78
CA LEU A 213 1.62 -13.83 21.90
C LEU A 213 0.86 -14.66 22.94
N GLY A 214 0.07 -15.63 22.48
CA GLY A 214 -0.75 -16.52 23.30
C GLY A 214 0.02 -17.25 24.40
N LYS A 215 1.33 -17.46 24.21
CA LYS A 215 2.21 -18.11 25.19
C LYS A 215 2.49 -17.27 26.43
N HIS A 216 2.23 -15.97 26.36
CA HIS A 216 2.44 -15.05 27.49
C HIS A 216 1.20 -14.85 28.35
N PHE A 217 0.03 -15.30 27.85
CA PHE A 217 -1.22 -15.28 28.56
C PHE A 217 -1.35 -16.48 29.51
N ASP A 218 -1.45 -16.19 30.80
CA ASP A 218 -1.75 -17.14 31.87
C ASP A 218 -3.19 -16.95 32.36
N GLN A 219 -3.85 -18.02 32.80
CA GLN A 219 -5.27 -17.96 33.18
C GLN A 219 -5.55 -17.01 34.35
N ASP A 220 -4.58 -16.80 35.23
CA ASP A 220 -4.69 -15.93 36.41
C ASP A 220 -4.65 -14.43 36.06
N GLN A 221 -4.26 -14.07 34.84
CA GLN A 221 -4.32 -12.70 34.33
C GLN A 221 -5.74 -12.29 33.92
N PHE A 222 -6.66 -13.24 33.76
CA PHE A 222 -8.01 -12.99 33.26
C PHE A 222 -9.02 -12.97 34.39
N SER A 223 -9.84 -11.92 34.42
CA SER A 223 -10.99 -11.81 35.29
C SER A 223 -12.27 -11.61 34.48
N LEU A 224 -13.38 -12.18 34.95
CA LEU A 224 -14.69 -12.12 34.26
C LEU A 224 -15.73 -11.46 35.16
N SER A 225 -16.35 -10.41 34.65
CA SER A 225 -17.51 -9.75 35.25
C SER A 225 -18.71 -9.91 34.32
N LYS A 226 -19.72 -10.68 34.76
CA LYS A 226 -20.91 -10.96 33.95
C LYS A 226 -21.96 -9.87 34.04
N GLY A 227 -22.61 -9.57 32.92
CA GLY A 227 -23.75 -8.65 32.85
C GLY A 227 -23.42 -7.20 33.24
N VAL A 228 -22.21 -6.75 32.93
CA VAL A 228 -21.77 -5.36 33.11
C VAL A 228 -22.55 -4.48 32.14
N SER A 229 -23.14 -3.39 32.65
CA SER A 229 -23.81 -2.40 31.80
C SER A 229 -22.79 -1.47 31.15
N TYR A 230 -22.81 -1.39 29.82
CA TYR A 230 -22.03 -0.45 29.01
C TYR A 230 -22.94 0.04 27.88
N GLU A 231 -22.99 1.35 27.61
CA GLU A 231 -23.82 1.97 26.56
C GLU A 231 -25.23 1.35 26.39
N GLU A 232 -25.97 1.26 27.50
CA GLU A 232 -27.36 0.75 27.57
C GLU A 232 -27.56 -0.76 27.27
N ALA A 233 -26.49 -1.51 27.01
CA ALA A 233 -26.51 -2.97 26.85
C ALA A 233 -25.73 -3.68 27.96
N LYS A 234 -25.93 -5.00 28.08
CA LYS A 234 -25.22 -5.87 29.03
C LYS A 234 -24.20 -6.72 28.30
N TYR A 235 -23.01 -6.80 28.88
CA TYR A 235 -21.88 -7.54 28.34
C TYR A 235 -21.25 -8.43 29.39
N ASP A 236 -20.57 -9.47 28.94
CA ASP A 236 -19.60 -10.19 29.75
C ASP A 236 -18.24 -9.50 29.56
N LYS A 237 -17.78 -8.81 30.60
CA LYS A 237 -16.51 -8.08 30.59
C LYS A 237 -15.38 -8.99 31.01
N VAL A 238 -14.39 -9.17 30.14
CA VAL A 238 -13.11 -9.79 30.46
C VAL A 238 -12.08 -8.68 30.68
N THR A 239 -11.41 -8.68 31.83
CA THR A 239 -10.26 -7.82 32.08
C THR A 239 -9.01 -8.68 32.14
N ILE A 240 -7.99 -8.28 31.40
CA ILE A 240 -6.69 -8.95 31.30
C ILE A 240 -5.64 -7.99 31.85
N ASP A 241 -4.98 -8.38 32.93
CA ASP A 241 -3.90 -7.59 33.53
C ASP A 241 -2.57 -8.27 33.27
N ILE A 242 -1.76 -7.66 32.41
CA ILE A 242 -0.45 -8.16 32.00
C ILE A 242 0.60 -7.36 32.76
N SER A 243 1.33 -8.01 33.68
CA SER A 243 2.44 -7.38 34.40
C SER A 243 3.52 -6.82 33.46
N GLU A 244 4.28 -5.83 33.92
CA GLU A 244 5.45 -5.26 33.20
C GLU A 244 6.36 -6.33 32.57
N GLU A 245 6.80 -7.32 33.36
CA GLU A 245 7.70 -8.39 32.90
C GLU A 245 7.10 -9.19 31.72
N LYS A 246 5.81 -9.50 31.80
CA LYS A 246 5.09 -10.24 30.75
C LYS A 246 4.86 -9.36 29.51
N ALA A 247 4.54 -8.08 29.70
CA ALA A 247 4.38 -7.13 28.60
C ALA A 247 5.70 -6.93 27.84
N GLN A 248 6.82 -6.80 28.54
CA GLN A 248 8.17 -6.78 27.96
C GLN A 248 8.45 -8.08 27.19
N ALA A 249 8.13 -9.24 27.77
CA ALA A 249 8.31 -10.54 27.11
C ALA A 249 7.44 -10.69 25.84
N MET A 250 6.21 -10.15 25.85
CA MET A 250 5.33 -10.10 24.68
C MET A 250 5.93 -9.25 23.57
N MET A 251 6.32 -8.00 23.87
CA MET A 251 6.98 -7.12 22.90
C MET A 251 8.24 -7.76 22.32
N LYS A 252 9.06 -8.38 23.19
CA LYS A 252 10.26 -9.12 22.76
C LYS A 252 9.92 -10.24 21.80
N THR A 253 8.91 -11.05 22.13
CA THR A 253 8.48 -12.18 21.29
C THR A 253 7.96 -11.72 19.93
N LEU A 254 7.22 -10.61 19.88
CA LEU A 254 6.77 -10.03 18.61
C LEU A 254 7.92 -9.54 17.75
N MET A 255 8.85 -8.80 18.34
CA MET A 255 10.03 -8.31 17.64
C MET A 255 10.95 -9.46 17.20
N GLU A 256 11.14 -10.49 18.02
CA GLU A 256 11.88 -11.70 17.66
C GLU A 256 11.18 -12.48 16.54
N LYS A 257 9.85 -12.57 16.57
CA LYS A 257 9.11 -13.22 15.48
C LYS A 257 9.24 -12.42 14.18
N LEU A 258 9.05 -11.10 14.22
CA LEU A 258 9.29 -10.21 13.09
C LEU A 258 10.72 -10.32 12.55
N LYS A 259 11.72 -10.36 13.43
CA LYS A 259 13.13 -10.52 13.04
C LYS A 259 13.36 -11.82 12.26
N ASN A 260 12.68 -12.90 12.62
CA ASN A 260 12.87 -14.22 12.03
C ASN A 260 11.82 -14.57 10.96
N ASP A 261 10.89 -13.65 10.62
CA ASP A 261 9.89 -13.89 9.58
C ASP A 261 10.46 -13.49 8.23
N GLU A 262 11.11 -14.46 7.57
CA GLU A 262 11.73 -14.27 6.25
C GLU A 262 10.74 -13.70 5.23
N ARG A 263 9.46 -14.08 5.29
CA ARG A 263 8.43 -13.61 4.36
C ARG A 263 8.26 -12.09 4.41
N ILE A 264 8.25 -11.48 5.61
CA ILE A 264 8.16 -10.02 5.77
C ILE A 264 9.43 -9.34 5.27
N TRP A 265 10.60 -9.89 5.59
CA TRP A 265 11.87 -9.32 5.16
C TRP A 265 12.07 -9.41 3.66
N ASP A 266 11.58 -10.47 3.01
CA ASP A 266 11.61 -10.63 1.57
C ASP A 266 10.74 -9.57 0.89
N VAL A 267 9.51 -9.34 1.38
CA VAL A 267 8.64 -8.25 0.88
C VAL A 267 9.30 -6.89 1.05
N LEU A 268 9.85 -6.62 2.24
CA LEU A 268 10.52 -5.35 2.53
C LEU A 268 11.74 -5.16 1.65
N ASP A 269 12.60 -6.17 1.50
CA ASP A 269 13.78 -6.14 0.61
C ASP A 269 13.38 -5.79 -0.83
N GLN A 270 12.37 -6.47 -1.37
CA GLN A 270 11.88 -6.21 -2.72
C GLN A 270 11.33 -4.78 -2.86
N GLN A 271 10.55 -4.29 -1.89
CA GLN A 271 10.05 -2.93 -1.92
C GLN A 271 11.17 -1.88 -1.79
N MET A 272 12.16 -2.12 -0.94
CA MET A 272 13.31 -1.23 -0.77
C MET A 272 14.16 -1.15 -2.04
N LYS A 273 14.42 -2.30 -2.68
CA LYS A 273 15.10 -2.38 -3.98
C LYS A 273 14.33 -1.62 -5.06
N LEU A 274 13.01 -1.79 -5.14
CA LEU A 274 12.16 -1.05 -6.09
C LEU A 274 12.17 0.47 -5.85
N GLN A 275 12.30 0.90 -4.59
CA GLN A 275 12.40 2.32 -4.22
C GLN A 275 13.81 2.89 -4.42
N GLY A 276 14.78 2.06 -4.83
CA GLY A 276 16.17 2.48 -5.00
C GLY A 276 16.88 2.81 -3.69
N MET A 277 16.40 2.26 -2.58
CA MET A 277 17.08 2.38 -1.29
C MET A 277 18.39 1.61 -1.35
N ALA A 278 19.44 2.16 -0.73
CA ALA A 278 20.77 1.60 -0.83
C ALA A 278 20.87 0.23 -0.12
N ALA A 279 21.67 -0.68 -0.68
CA ALA A 279 22.12 -1.89 0.01
C ALA A 279 22.76 -1.48 1.36
N GLY A 280 22.23 -1.98 2.48
CA GLY A 280 22.59 -1.53 3.84
C GLY A 280 21.42 -1.01 4.67
N GLU A 281 20.35 -0.50 4.05
CA GLU A 281 19.22 0.06 4.81
C GLU A 281 18.37 -1.02 5.48
N GLN A 282 18.21 -2.18 4.85
CA GLN A 282 17.56 -3.33 5.48
C GLN A 282 18.38 -3.84 6.66
N GLU A 283 19.71 -3.95 6.51
CA GLU A 283 20.62 -4.30 7.61
C GLU A 283 20.49 -3.28 8.74
N THR A 284 20.36 -2.00 8.42
CA THR A 284 20.11 -0.94 9.42
C THR A 284 18.76 -1.13 10.12
N LEU A 285 17.69 -1.51 9.41
CA LEU A 285 16.40 -1.82 10.01
C LEU A 285 16.48 -3.06 10.91
N GLN A 286 17.17 -4.11 10.48
CA GLN A 286 17.40 -5.32 11.27
C GLN A 286 18.25 -5.02 12.50
N GLU A 287 19.29 -4.20 12.39
CA GLU A 287 20.12 -3.73 13.51
C GLU A 287 19.31 -2.88 14.49
N ASN A 288 18.42 -2.01 13.99
CA ASN A 288 17.53 -1.23 14.82
C ASN A 288 16.53 -2.12 15.56
N LEU A 289 15.98 -3.14 14.89
CA LEU A 289 15.10 -4.13 15.52
C LEU A 289 15.85 -4.95 16.56
N GLU A 290 17.07 -5.39 16.28
CA GLU A 290 17.94 -6.09 17.23
C GLU A 290 18.24 -5.21 18.45
N THR A 291 18.55 -3.95 18.22
CA THR A 291 18.76 -2.96 19.29
C THR A 291 17.49 -2.79 20.12
N ALA A 292 16.31 -2.75 19.50
CA ALA A 292 15.03 -2.68 20.21
C ALA A 292 14.78 -3.95 21.06
N ILE A 293 15.06 -5.13 20.51
CA ILE A 293 14.97 -6.43 21.22
C ILE A 293 15.89 -6.44 22.44
N GLN A 294 17.13 -5.96 22.31
CA GLN A 294 18.10 -5.91 23.40
C GLN A 294 17.75 -4.89 24.49
N ASN A 295 17.05 -3.81 24.11
CA ASN A 295 16.69 -2.72 25.02
C ASN A 295 15.26 -2.82 25.56
N VAL A 296 14.47 -3.83 25.15
CA VAL A 296 13.08 -3.99 25.59
C VAL A 296 12.95 -4.06 27.12
N ASP A 297 13.92 -4.67 27.81
CA ASP A 297 13.95 -4.80 29.26
C ASP A 297 14.28 -3.45 29.97
N GLN A 298 14.78 -2.45 29.24
CA GLN A 298 15.03 -1.09 29.75
C GLN A 298 13.78 -0.19 29.66
N VAL A 299 12.76 -0.62 28.91
CA VAL A 299 11.51 0.09 28.73
C VAL A 299 10.65 -0.13 29.95
N LYS A 300 10.34 0.93 30.70
CA LYS A 300 9.48 0.78 31.87
C LYS A 300 8.03 0.82 31.46
N LEU A 301 7.26 -0.17 31.91
CA LEU A 301 5.81 -0.26 31.76
C LEU A 301 5.21 -0.27 33.18
N PRO A 302 5.20 0.86 33.90
CA PRO A 302 4.92 0.89 35.34
C PRO A 302 3.59 0.27 35.75
N ASN A 303 2.63 0.19 34.82
CA ASN A 303 1.32 -0.42 35.02
C ASN A 303 1.10 -1.69 34.17
N GLY A 304 2.11 -2.14 33.44
CA GLY A 304 1.98 -3.23 32.48
C GLY A 304 1.05 -2.87 31.32
N ILE A 305 0.25 -3.84 30.86
CA ILE A 305 -0.81 -3.65 29.87
C ILE A 305 -2.12 -4.12 30.50
N THR A 306 -3.16 -3.28 30.46
CA THR A 306 -4.51 -3.68 30.81
C THR A 306 -5.36 -3.75 29.56
N ILE A 307 -6.06 -4.86 29.37
CA ILE A 307 -7.02 -5.06 28.28
C ILE A 307 -8.40 -5.22 28.91
N GLU A 308 -9.37 -4.44 28.45
CA GLU A 308 -10.78 -4.59 28.79
C GLU A 308 -11.58 -4.95 27.54
N ALA A 309 -12.11 -6.17 27.49
CA ALA A 309 -12.92 -6.67 26.40
C ALA A 309 -14.37 -6.89 26.87
N TYR A 310 -15.34 -6.31 26.16
CA TYR A 310 -16.76 -6.43 26.41
C TYR A 310 -17.34 -7.37 25.36
N ILE A 311 -17.73 -8.56 25.82
CA ILE A 311 -18.12 -9.67 24.95
C ILE A 311 -19.64 -9.80 24.96
N LYS A 312 -20.21 -9.98 23.77
CA LYS A 312 -21.64 -10.22 23.55
C LYS A 312 -21.80 -11.07 22.31
N ASP A 313 -22.71 -12.05 22.33
CA ASP A 313 -23.02 -12.92 21.18
C ASP A 313 -21.76 -13.56 20.55
N ASP A 314 -20.83 -14.00 21.41
CA ASP A 314 -19.54 -14.61 21.05
C ASP A 314 -18.61 -13.74 20.19
N ILE A 315 -18.78 -12.41 20.21
CA ILE A 315 -17.88 -11.43 19.59
C ILE A 315 -17.40 -10.40 20.62
N VAL A 316 -16.20 -9.84 20.40
CA VAL A 316 -15.72 -8.69 21.15
C VAL A 316 -16.35 -7.43 20.58
N ALA A 317 -17.26 -6.83 21.34
CA ALA A 317 -18.04 -5.67 20.92
C ALA A 317 -17.36 -4.34 21.24
N HIS A 318 -16.57 -4.31 22.31
CA HIS A 318 -15.71 -3.19 22.66
C HIS A 318 -14.43 -3.73 23.27
N GLU A 319 -13.29 -3.22 22.85
CA GLU A 319 -11.99 -3.56 23.43
C GLU A 319 -11.21 -2.29 23.70
N THR A 320 -10.51 -2.25 24.83
CA THR A 320 -9.56 -1.18 25.12
C THR A 320 -8.29 -1.75 25.72
N TRP A 321 -7.14 -1.42 25.13
CA TRP A 321 -5.81 -1.70 25.63
C TRP A 321 -5.22 -0.39 26.15
N THR A 322 -4.78 -0.38 27.40
CA THR A 322 -4.07 0.75 27.99
C THR A 322 -2.70 0.31 28.47
N MET A 323 -1.69 1.13 28.17
CA MET A 323 -0.35 0.95 28.67
C MET A 323 0.34 2.31 28.82
N ASP A 324 1.19 2.43 29.83
CA ASP A 324 2.05 3.59 30.01
C ASP A 324 3.47 3.19 29.68
N ILE A 325 4.09 3.86 28.71
CA ILE A 325 5.45 3.56 28.27
C ILE A 325 6.37 4.67 28.74
N LYS A 326 7.35 4.33 29.57
CA LYS A 326 8.36 5.27 30.06
C LYS A 326 9.76 4.90 29.55
N PRO A 327 10.23 5.53 28.45
CA PRO A 327 11.58 5.32 27.96
C PRO A 327 12.61 6.09 28.81
N ASN A 328 13.65 5.42 29.32
CA ASN A 328 14.91 5.98 29.85
C ASN A 328 14.87 7.44 30.38
N ASP A 329 14.26 7.64 31.57
CA ASP A 329 14.15 8.94 32.28
C ASP A 329 13.41 10.06 31.52
N GLU A 330 12.68 9.72 30.46
CA GLU A 330 11.73 10.60 29.78
C GLU A 330 10.35 10.53 30.43
N ASP A 331 9.47 11.43 30.01
CA ASP A 331 8.08 11.45 30.48
C ASP A 331 7.34 10.23 29.93
N ALA A 332 6.38 9.70 30.69
CA ALA A 332 5.64 8.54 30.21
C ALA A 332 4.72 8.95 29.07
N VAL A 333 4.52 8.04 28.13
CA VAL A 333 3.55 8.17 27.05
C VAL A 333 2.43 7.18 27.36
N ASN A 334 1.23 7.72 27.58
CA ASN A 334 0.03 6.91 27.66
C ASN A 334 -0.38 6.49 26.25
N VAL A 335 -0.52 5.19 26.06
CA VAL A 335 -0.96 4.57 24.82
C VAL A 335 -2.30 3.91 25.09
N ALA A 336 -3.31 4.30 24.33
CA ALA A 336 -4.63 3.70 24.38
C ALA A 336 -5.02 3.23 22.97
N ILE A 337 -5.30 1.94 22.84
CA ILE A 337 -5.88 1.34 21.63
C ILE A 337 -7.30 0.97 22.00
N SER A 338 -8.30 1.45 21.27
CA SER A 338 -9.68 1.05 21.48
C SER A 338 -10.31 0.58 20.19
N SER A 339 -11.12 -0.46 20.25
CA SER A 339 -11.92 -0.96 19.15
C SER A 339 -13.38 -1.08 19.56
N ASP A 340 -14.27 -0.84 18.61
CA ASP A 340 -15.71 -1.02 18.76
C ASP A 340 -16.21 -1.81 17.58
N TYR A 341 -17.05 -2.81 17.84
CA TYR A 341 -17.70 -3.59 16.81
C TYR A 341 -19.14 -3.90 17.22
N ASN A 342 -20.09 -3.40 16.44
CA ASN A 342 -21.50 -3.61 16.67
C ASN A 342 -22.14 -4.22 15.42
N LYS A 343 -22.56 -5.48 15.53
CA LYS A 343 -23.29 -6.21 14.50
C LYS A 343 -24.78 -6.18 14.81
N GLU A 344 -25.55 -5.47 13.99
CA GLU A 344 -27.00 -5.39 14.14
C GLU A 344 -27.71 -6.49 13.31
N ALA A 345 -27.15 -6.84 12.14
CA ALA A 345 -27.61 -7.91 11.26
C ALA A 345 -26.49 -8.39 10.32
N LYS A 346 -26.74 -9.43 9.51
CA LYS A 346 -25.74 -10.02 8.60
C LYS A 346 -24.96 -8.99 7.75
N ASN A 347 -25.66 -7.98 7.21
CA ASN A 347 -25.07 -6.94 6.36
C ASN A 347 -25.26 -5.53 6.95
N ARG A 348 -25.34 -5.42 8.28
CA ARG A 348 -25.50 -4.14 8.99
C ARG A 348 -24.61 -4.15 10.23
N TYR A 349 -23.59 -3.30 10.23
CA TYR A 349 -22.64 -3.21 11.33
C TYR A 349 -21.98 -1.84 11.37
N THR A 350 -21.36 -1.53 12.51
CA THR A 350 -20.40 -0.44 12.64
C THR A 350 -19.13 -0.97 13.27
N ALA A 351 -17.98 -0.58 12.76
CA ALA A 351 -16.69 -0.85 13.37
C ALA A 351 -15.92 0.46 13.59
N SER A 352 -15.14 0.55 14.66
CA SER A 352 -14.18 1.62 14.82
C SER A 352 -12.93 1.15 15.53
N ALA A 353 -11.81 1.80 15.25
CA ALA A 353 -10.59 1.62 15.99
C ALA A 353 -9.91 2.98 16.20
N ASN A 354 -9.30 3.17 17.36
CA ASN A 354 -8.58 4.39 17.69
C ASN A 354 -7.28 4.01 18.37
N VAL A 355 -6.18 4.62 17.93
CA VAL A 355 -4.89 4.54 18.59
C VAL A 355 -4.53 5.94 19.03
N THR A 356 -4.33 6.15 20.33
CA THR A 356 -4.04 7.44 20.92
C THR A 356 -2.75 7.40 21.70
N PHE A 357 -1.87 8.37 21.44
CA PHE A 357 -0.61 8.59 22.13
C PHE A 357 -0.65 9.96 22.81
N ILE A 358 -0.50 9.98 24.14
CA ILE A 358 -0.54 11.20 24.95
C ILE A 358 0.67 11.19 25.90
N PRO A 359 1.70 12.02 25.65
CA PRO A 359 2.77 12.25 26.62
C PRO A 359 2.22 12.88 27.91
N GLU A 360 2.68 12.44 29.07
CA GLU A 360 2.22 12.95 30.38
C GLU A 360 2.56 14.42 30.61
N SER A 361 3.65 14.92 30.03
CA SER A 361 4.22 16.24 30.32
C SER A 361 3.91 17.32 29.30
N GLU A 362 3.28 16.97 28.17
CA GLU A 362 3.00 17.88 27.07
C GLU A 362 1.52 17.85 26.68
N ASP A 363 0.98 18.99 26.21
CA ASP A 363 -0.33 19.05 25.54
C ASP A 363 -0.30 18.45 24.11
N SER A 364 0.62 17.51 23.90
CA SER A 364 0.82 16.80 22.64
C SER A 364 -0.11 15.60 22.57
N LYS A 365 -0.73 15.37 21.42
CA LYS A 365 -1.61 14.23 21.18
C LYS A 365 -1.45 13.78 19.74
N LEU A 366 -1.22 12.49 19.56
CA LEU A 366 -1.37 11.83 18.26
C LEU A 366 -2.52 10.85 18.38
N LYS A 367 -3.51 10.98 17.50
CA LYS A 367 -4.61 10.03 17.38
C LYS A 367 -4.71 9.56 15.94
N ILE A 368 -4.75 8.26 15.76
CA ILE A 368 -5.12 7.60 14.50
C ILE A 368 -6.50 6.99 14.74
N SER A 369 -7.44 7.17 13.82
CA SER A 369 -8.77 6.60 13.92
C SER A 369 -9.18 5.94 12.61
N TYR A 370 -9.91 4.85 12.74
CA TYR A 370 -10.59 4.14 11.68
C TYR A 370 -12.06 4.01 12.08
N LYS A 371 -12.97 4.25 11.15
CA LYS A 371 -14.40 3.98 11.31
C LYS A 371 -14.94 3.37 10.05
N GLU A 372 -15.88 2.46 10.21
CA GLU A 372 -16.56 1.74 9.15
C GLU A 372 -18.06 1.63 9.51
N ASP A 373 -18.94 2.00 8.58
CA ASP A 373 -20.39 1.88 8.74
C ASP A 373 -20.98 1.11 7.55
N GLY A 374 -21.21 -0.19 7.75
CA GLY A 374 -21.71 -1.10 6.73
C GLY A 374 -23.23 -1.23 6.74
N LYS A 375 -23.85 -1.15 5.56
CA LYS A 375 -25.32 -1.19 5.38
C LYS A 375 -25.66 -1.98 4.12
N PRO A 376 -26.79 -2.70 4.08
CA PRO A 376 -27.21 -3.39 2.86
C PRO A 376 -27.45 -2.38 1.73
N ASN A 377 -26.93 -2.66 0.55
CA ASN A 377 -27.29 -1.97 -0.68
C ASN A 377 -28.10 -2.94 -1.58
N LYS A 378 -28.89 -2.41 -2.52
CA LYS A 378 -29.84 -3.17 -3.34
C LYS A 378 -29.27 -4.48 -3.91
N ASP A 379 -28.02 -4.42 -4.38
CA ASP A 379 -27.32 -5.53 -5.02
C ASP A 379 -25.98 -5.88 -4.31
N GLY A 380 -25.80 -5.47 -3.04
CA GLY A 380 -24.57 -5.71 -2.30
C GLY A 380 -24.46 -5.00 -0.94
N LEU A 381 -23.33 -4.33 -0.69
CA LEU A 381 -23.03 -3.66 0.59
C LEU A 381 -22.53 -2.24 0.33
N HIS A 382 -23.10 -1.29 1.06
CA HIS A 382 -22.58 0.07 1.13
C HIS A 382 -21.75 0.20 2.41
N VAL A 383 -20.55 0.77 2.31
CA VAL A 383 -19.66 0.97 3.45
C VAL A 383 -19.08 2.38 3.43
N ASP A 384 -19.34 3.12 4.50
CA ASP A 384 -18.71 4.41 4.77
C ASP A 384 -17.44 4.18 5.61
N TYR A 385 -16.27 4.48 5.06
CA TYR A 385 -15.00 4.47 5.78
C TYR A 385 -14.57 5.90 6.14
N ASN A 386 -14.00 6.07 7.32
CA ASN A 386 -13.32 7.29 7.73
C ASN A 386 -11.99 6.94 8.40
N ILE A 387 -10.90 7.30 7.74
CA ILE A 387 -9.53 7.14 8.24
C ILE A 387 -9.01 8.52 8.65
N GLY A 388 -8.81 8.72 9.94
CA GLY A 388 -8.45 10.00 10.53
C GLY A 388 -7.08 9.99 11.19
N LEU A 389 -6.38 11.10 11.07
CA LEU A 389 -5.16 11.45 11.78
C LEU A 389 -5.41 12.80 12.46
N ASP A 390 -5.27 12.85 13.78
CA ASP A 390 -5.34 14.08 14.58
C ASP A 390 -4.04 14.22 15.37
N TYR A 391 -3.19 15.12 14.90
CA TYR A 391 -1.94 15.50 15.53
C TYR A 391 -2.08 16.88 16.16
N LYS A 392 -1.69 16.99 17.42
CA LYS A 392 -1.63 18.25 18.16
C LYS A 392 -0.35 18.30 18.97
N ASP A 393 0.29 19.46 18.98
CA ASP A 393 1.40 19.85 19.86
C ASP A 393 1.09 21.26 20.41
N GLN A 394 1.90 21.80 21.31
CA GLN A 394 1.69 23.08 21.99
C GLN A 394 1.50 24.28 21.05
N GLN A 395 1.99 24.19 19.82
CA GLN A 395 2.00 25.30 18.85
C GLN A 395 1.23 25.02 17.56
N GLU A 396 1.04 23.75 17.22
CA GLU A 396 0.57 23.34 15.90
C GLU A 396 -0.39 22.17 16.03
N ASP A 397 -1.38 22.14 15.15
CA ASP A 397 -2.28 21.02 14.95
C ASP A 397 -2.40 20.68 13.45
N LEU A 398 -2.67 19.41 13.20
CA LEU A 398 -2.95 18.85 11.88
C LEU A 398 -4.03 17.79 12.04
N LYS A 399 -5.12 17.96 11.30
CA LYS A 399 -6.15 16.95 11.14
C LYS A 399 -6.20 16.54 9.66
N ALA A 400 -6.15 15.25 9.41
CA ALA A 400 -6.33 14.68 8.08
C ALA A 400 -7.38 13.59 8.17
N ASN A 401 -8.46 13.69 7.39
CA ASN A 401 -9.45 12.62 7.27
C ASN A 401 -9.56 12.20 5.81
N LEU A 402 -9.49 10.90 5.56
CA LEU A 402 -9.85 10.29 4.28
C LEU A 402 -11.22 9.65 4.46
N LEU A 403 -12.21 10.20 3.77
CA LEU A 403 -13.57 9.67 3.71
C LEU A 403 -13.69 8.81 2.46
N LEU A 404 -14.17 7.58 2.58
CA LEU A 404 -14.43 6.68 1.45
C LEU A 404 -15.87 6.17 1.56
N ASN A 405 -16.69 6.37 0.53
CA ASN A 405 -18.04 5.83 0.47
C ASN A 405 -18.06 4.77 -0.62
N THR A 406 -18.14 3.51 -0.24
CA THR A 406 -17.95 2.38 -1.17
C THR A 406 -19.21 1.56 -1.33
N ASP A 407 -19.67 1.43 -2.56
CA ASP A 407 -20.68 0.46 -2.96
C ASP A 407 -20.02 -0.79 -3.54
N TYR A 408 -20.10 -1.89 -2.80
CA TYR A 408 -19.68 -3.21 -3.24
C TYR A 408 -20.84 -3.97 -3.87
N THR A 409 -20.55 -4.64 -4.98
CA THR A 409 -21.33 -5.75 -5.53
C THR A 409 -20.46 -7.01 -5.55
N GLU A 410 -20.98 -8.14 -6.01
CA GLU A 410 -20.20 -9.38 -6.16
C GLU A 410 -18.95 -9.20 -7.06
N THR A 411 -19.02 -8.33 -8.07
CA THR A 411 -17.96 -8.21 -9.11
C THR A 411 -17.36 -6.81 -9.21
N SER A 412 -17.85 -5.84 -8.44
CA SER A 412 -17.42 -4.46 -8.57
C SER A 412 -17.42 -3.70 -7.25
N SER A 413 -16.57 -2.68 -7.17
CA SER A 413 -16.60 -1.64 -6.15
C SER A 413 -16.71 -0.27 -6.82
N ASN A 414 -17.49 0.64 -6.23
CA ASN A 414 -17.51 2.05 -6.60
C ASN A 414 -17.24 2.88 -5.34
N THR A 415 -16.10 3.54 -5.29
CA THR A 415 -15.61 4.25 -4.10
C THR A 415 -15.52 5.74 -4.39
N ASP A 416 -16.39 6.55 -3.79
CA ASP A 416 -16.19 8.00 -3.75
C ASP A 416 -15.22 8.33 -2.60
N PHE A 417 -14.18 9.11 -2.86
CA PHE A 417 -13.21 9.51 -1.84
C PHE A 417 -13.10 11.03 -1.69
N GLU A 418 -12.82 11.48 -0.47
CA GLU A 418 -12.53 12.87 -0.14
C GLU A 418 -11.43 12.95 0.92
N LEU A 419 -10.39 13.74 0.64
CA LEU A 419 -9.34 14.06 1.60
C LEU A 419 -9.60 15.44 2.21
N GLN A 420 -9.82 15.47 3.51
CA GLN A 420 -10.03 16.66 4.31
C GLN A 420 -8.78 16.95 5.12
N LEU A 421 -8.15 18.10 4.90
CA LEU A 421 -6.97 18.55 5.62
C LEU A 421 -7.27 19.87 6.34
N GLU A 422 -7.03 19.90 7.64
CA GLU A 422 -7.23 21.07 8.50
C GLU A 422 -6.06 21.22 9.48
N GLY A 423 -5.88 22.42 10.03
CA GLY A 423 -4.95 22.66 11.13
C GLY A 423 -3.93 23.76 10.84
N SER A 424 -3.43 24.35 11.92
CA SER A 424 -2.47 25.46 11.91
C SER A 424 -1.12 25.10 11.29
N LYS A 425 -0.75 23.81 11.26
CA LYS A 425 0.50 23.33 10.64
C LYS A 425 0.54 23.51 9.11
N LEU A 426 -0.62 23.62 8.47
CA LEU A 426 -0.74 23.94 7.04
C LEU A 426 -0.50 25.44 6.76
N GLY A 427 -0.40 26.26 7.81
CA GLY A 427 -0.21 27.70 7.73
C GLY A 427 -1.41 28.42 7.11
N ASN A 428 -1.18 29.61 6.56
CA ASN A 428 -2.19 30.37 5.81
C ASN A 428 -2.21 30.00 4.32
N GLN A 429 -1.59 28.88 3.92
CA GLN A 429 -1.56 28.49 2.52
C GLN A 429 -2.89 27.82 2.14
N PRO A 430 -3.46 28.13 0.97
CA PRO A 430 -4.65 27.44 0.50
C PRO A 430 -4.31 25.98 0.24
N VAL A 431 -5.02 25.09 0.92
CA VAL A 431 -4.87 23.65 0.75
C VAL A 431 -5.85 23.20 -0.34
N PRO A 432 -5.39 22.49 -1.38
CA PRO A 432 -6.31 21.98 -2.39
C PRO A 432 -7.24 20.94 -1.76
N GLY A 433 -8.53 21.07 -2.01
CA GLY A 433 -9.48 19.99 -1.81
C GLY A 433 -9.21 18.90 -2.84
N ILE A 434 -9.09 17.65 -2.36
CA ILE A 434 -8.86 16.48 -3.20
C ILE A 434 -10.02 15.52 -2.97
N SER A 435 -10.73 15.20 -4.04
CA SER A 435 -11.82 14.22 -4.03
C SER A 435 -11.80 13.42 -5.32
N GLY A 436 -12.65 12.42 -5.44
CA GLY A 436 -12.72 11.65 -6.67
C GLY A 436 -13.54 10.38 -6.53
N THR A 437 -13.50 9.57 -7.56
CA THR A 437 -14.17 8.26 -7.60
C THR A 437 -13.20 7.20 -8.09
N PHE A 438 -13.18 6.04 -7.45
CA PHE A 438 -12.50 4.85 -7.94
C PHE A 438 -13.51 3.72 -8.15
N LYS A 439 -13.73 3.36 -9.40
CA LYS A 439 -14.56 2.22 -9.81
C LYS A 439 -13.64 1.08 -10.18
N SER A 440 -13.92 -0.12 -9.67
CA SER A 440 -13.26 -1.33 -10.13
C SER A 440 -14.30 -2.41 -10.41
N LYS A 441 -14.10 -3.18 -11.47
CA LYS A 441 -14.93 -4.33 -11.82
C LYS A 441 -14.05 -5.45 -12.33
N THR A 442 -14.15 -6.61 -11.69
CA THR A 442 -13.44 -7.83 -12.08
C THR A 442 -14.47 -8.87 -12.48
N THR A 443 -14.44 -9.31 -13.74
CA THR A 443 -15.35 -10.33 -14.28
C THR A 443 -14.54 -11.55 -14.67
N LYS A 444 -14.98 -12.72 -14.22
CA LYS A 444 -14.47 -14.01 -14.69
C LYS A 444 -15.22 -14.39 -15.95
N GLU A 445 -14.55 -14.34 -17.10
CA GLU A 445 -15.16 -14.67 -18.40
C GLU A 445 -15.22 -16.19 -18.61
N ASP A 446 -14.15 -16.90 -18.22
CA ASP A 446 -14.10 -18.36 -18.18
C ASP A 446 -13.11 -18.86 -17.11
N ASN A 447 -12.73 -20.15 -17.13
CA ASN A 447 -11.81 -20.70 -16.14
C ASN A 447 -10.40 -20.11 -16.19
N ASN A 448 -9.96 -19.58 -17.32
CA ASN A 448 -8.60 -19.09 -17.55
C ASN A 448 -8.55 -17.62 -17.99
N GLN A 449 -9.69 -16.92 -18.05
CA GLN A 449 -9.76 -15.54 -18.51
C GLN A 449 -10.54 -14.65 -17.55
N TYR A 450 -9.96 -13.50 -17.25
CA TYR A 450 -10.54 -12.44 -16.43
C TYR A 450 -10.46 -11.12 -17.18
N THR A 451 -11.48 -10.28 -17.02
CA THR A 451 -11.46 -8.89 -17.47
C THR A 451 -11.60 -7.99 -16.25
N GLN A 452 -10.66 -7.06 -16.09
CA GLN A 452 -10.65 -6.04 -15.06
C GLN A 452 -10.82 -4.66 -15.69
N LYS A 453 -11.75 -3.87 -15.17
CA LYS A 453 -11.96 -2.47 -15.54
C LYS A 453 -11.79 -1.62 -14.30
N SER A 454 -10.94 -0.61 -14.38
CA SER A 454 -10.71 0.33 -13.29
C SER A 454 -10.77 1.76 -13.82
N ASP A 455 -11.66 2.56 -13.25
CA ASP A 455 -11.80 3.98 -13.57
C ASP A 455 -11.43 4.80 -12.34
N LEU A 456 -10.45 5.69 -12.46
CA LEU A 456 -10.08 6.66 -11.43
C LEU A 456 -10.41 8.07 -11.92
N GLU A 457 -11.31 8.74 -11.21
CA GLU A 457 -11.64 10.14 -11.38
C GLU A 457 -11.03 10.91 -10.20
N LEU A 458 -10.27 11.96 -10.46
CA LEU A 458 -9.61 12.80 -9.47
C LEU A 458 -9.98 14.27 -9.69
N ASP A 459 -10.63 14.85 -8.70
CA ASP A 459 -10.98 16.26 -8.61
C ASP A 459 -10.04 16.99 -7.65
N ILE A 460 -9.38 18.02 -8.16
CA ILE A 460 -8.55 18.93 -7.39
C ILE A 460 -9.17 20.32 -7.48
N ALA A 461 -9.57 20.88 -6.35
CA ALA A 461 -10.12 22.22 -6.28
C ALA A 461 -9.28 23.09 -5.34
N MET A 462 -8.83 24.25 -5.81
CA MET A 462 -8.07 25.19 -5.00
C MET A 462 -8.68 26.58 -5.11
N ASN A 463 -8.84 27.23 -3.97
CA ASN A 463 -9.22 28.64 -3.88
C ASN A 463 -8.04 29.43 -3.32
N ASP A 464 -7.22 29.99 -4.21
CA ASP A 464 -6.05 30.77 -3.84
C ASP A 464 -6.33 32.27 -4.06
N PRO A 465 -6.09 33.16 -3.07
CA PRO A 465 -6.34 34.59 -3.23
C PRO A 465 -5.57 35.27 -4.38
N ALA A 466 -4.42 34.72 -4.78
CA ALA A 466 -3.58 35.21 -5.87
C ALA A 466 -3.87 34.53 -7.22
N MET A 467 -4.27 33.24 -7.24
CA MET A 467 -4.59 32.47 -8.47
C MET A 467 -6.08 32.29 -8.76
N GLY A 468 -6.95 32.77 -7.88
CA GLY A 468 -8.40 32.57 -7.95
C GLY A 468 -8.83 31.11 -7.76
N ASN A 469 -10.09 30.82 -8.11
CA ASN A 469 -10.61 29.46 -8.10
C ASN A 469 -10.05 28.67 -9.30
N THR A 470 -9.29 27.62 -9.00
CA THR A 470 -8.78 26.67 -9.99
C THR A 470 -9.39 25.29 -9.71
N LYS A 471 -9.84 24.61 -10.76
CA LYS A 471 -10.32 23.24 -10.71
C LYS A 471 -9.61 22.40 -11.75
N ALA A 472 -9.21 21.19 -11.39
CA ALA A 472 -8.70 20.18 -12.31
C ALA A 472 -9.44 18.87 -12.05
N HIS A 473 -9.89 18.25 -13.12
CA HIS A 473 -10.49 16.94 -13.15
C HIS A 473 -9.61 16.04 -14.02
N VAL A 474 -9.21 14.89 -13.50
CA VAL A 474 -8.37 13.91 -14.20
C VAL A 474 -9.08 12.57 -14.16
N GLU A 475 -9.28 11.96 -15.33
CA GLU A 475 -9.87 10.63 -15.46
C GLU A 475 -8.81 9.67 -15.99
N PHE A 476 -8.74 8.48 -15.43
CA PHE A 476 -7.97 7.36 -15.93
C PHE A 476 -8.92 6.17 -16.13
N HIS A 477 -8.91 5.59 -17.31
CA HIS A 477 -9.70 4.40 -17.64
C HIS A 477 -8.74 3.28 -18.01
N LEU A 478 -8.66 2.26 -17.17
CA LEU A 478 -7.83 1.08 -17.35
C LEU A 478 -8.74 -0.13 -17.63
N GLU A 479 -8.56 -0.76 -18.77
CA GLU A 479 -9.17 -2.06 -19.10
C GLU A 479 -8.06 -3.08 -19.27
N GLN A 480 -8.19 -4.24 -18.64
CA GLN A 480 -7.19 -5.31 -18.65
C GLN A 480 -7.88 -6.64 -18.89
N ASP A 481 -7.43 -7.37 -19.90
CA ASP A 481 -7.78 -8.77 -20.12
C ASP A 481 -6.60 -9.64 -19.69
N VAL A 482 -6.83 -10.53 -18.73
CA VAL A 482 -5.82 -11.46 -18.19
C VAL A 482 -6.18 -12.87 -18.63
N SER A 483 -5.22 -13.58 -19.21
CA SER A 483 -5.37 -14.98 -19.63
C SER A 483 -4.26 -15.86 -19.07
N PHE A 484 -4.64 -16.95 -18.41
CA PHE A 484 -3.74 -17.93 -17.82
C PHE A 484 -3.39 -19.04 -18.80
N THR A 485 -2.11 -19.41 -18.89
CA THR A 485 -1.61 -20.36 -19.89
C THR A 485 -0.29 -21.01 -19.45
N ASN A 486 -0.14 -22.30 -19.74
CA ASN A 486 1.12 -23.04 -19.49
C ASN A 486 2.16 -22.84 -20.60
N ASP A 487 1.80 -22.13 -21.67
CA ASP A 487 2.67 -21.88 -22.83
C ASP A 487 2.88 -20.37 -23.01
N VAL A 488 3.90 -19.87 -22.32
CA VAL A 488 4.40 -18.50 -22.43
C VAL A 488 5.76 -18.51 -23.11
N SER A 489 5.84 -17.98 -24.33
CA SER A 489 7.09 -17.83 -25.05
C SER A 489 7.67 -16.42 -24.87
N PHE A 490 8.93 -16.34 -24.45
CA PHE A 490 9.70 -15.11 -24.27
C PHE A 490 10.61 -14.79 -25.47
N PRO A 491 10.93 -13.51 -25.72
CA PRO A 491 11.83 -13.12 -26.80
C PRO A 491 13.27 -13.55 -26.53
N THR A 492 14.01 -13.93 -27.58
CA THR A 492 15.45 -14.16 -27.47
C THR A 492 16.21 -12.84 -27.44
N VAL A 493 16.95 -12.57 -26.36
CA VAL A 493 17.73 -11.34 -26.16
C VAL A 493 19.24 -11.58 -26.25
N GLU A 494 19.63 -12.43 -27.20
CA GLU A 494 21.03 -12.83 -27.45
C GLU A 494 21.39 -12.74 -28.94
N GLY A 495 22.71 -12.79 -29.21
CA GLY A 495 23.22 -12.87 -30.57
C GLY A 495 22.90 -11.65 -31.41
N LYS A 496 22.22 -11.84 -32.55
CA LYS A 496 21.96 -10.77 -33.53
C LYS A 496 20.81 -9.85 -33.16
N GLU A 497 19.93 -10.31 -32.26
CA GLU A 497 18.68 -9.63 -31.88
C GLU A 497 18.88 -8.63 -30.73
N ALA A 498 20.04 -8.66 -30.07
CA ALA A 498 20.38 -7.78 -28.96
C ALA A 498 21.77 -7.15 -29.11
N VAL A 499 21.93 -5.99 -28.48
CA VAL A 499 23.18 -5.30 -28.23
C VAL A 499 23.47 -5.47 -26.74
N GLN A 500 24.49 -6.26 -26.40
CA GLN A 500 24.99 -6.37 -25.03
C GLN A 500 25.78 -5.09 -24.71
N VAL A 501 25.17 -4.17 -23.97
CA VAL A 501 25.68 -2.79 -23.87
C VAL A 501 27.07 -2.72 -23.24
N MET A 502 27.35 -3.60 -22.27
CA MET A 502 28.63 -3.68 -21.58
C MET A 502 29.75 -4.33 -22.41
N GLU A 503 29.41 -5.14 -23.40
CA GLU A 503 30.40 -5.79 -24.29
C GLU A 503 30.84 -4.89 -25.45
N LYS A 504 30.14 -3.77 -25.68
CA LYS A 504 30.42 -2.85 -26.78
C LYS A 504 31.50 -1.85 -26.41
N SER A 505 32.41 -1.59 -27.34
CA SER A 505 33.38 -0.50 -27.22
C SER A 505 32.68 0.87 -27.29
N ASP A 506 33.32 1.91 -26.74
CA ASP A 506 32.77 3.28 -26.80
C ASP A 506 32.54 3.75 -28.25
N GLN A 507 33.39 3.32 -29.19
CA GLN A 507 33.24 3.64 -30.61
C GLN A 507 31.99 2.98 -31.22
N GLU A 508 31.70 1.72 -30.87
CA GLU A 508 30.48 1.04 -31.30
C GLU A 508 29.23 1.69 -30.71
N LEU A 509 29.27 2.07 -29.42
CA LEU A 509 28.15 2.77 -28.77
C LEU A 509 27.94 4.16 -29.39
N GLU A 510 29.00 4.88 -29.74
CA GLU A 510 28.89 6.18 -30.43
C GLU A 510 28.26 6.03 -31.82
N GLN A 511 28.58 4.96 -32.56
CA GLN A 511 27.94 4.66 -33.85
C GLN A 511 26.45 4.37 -33.67
N ILE A 512 26.08 3.52 -32.70
CA ILE A 512 24.68 3.22 -32.39
C ILE A 512 23.94 4.50 -31.97
N SER A 513 24.56 5.35 -31.15
CA SER A 513 23.98 6.64 -30.74
C SER A 513 23.71 7.56 -31.94
N LYS A 514 24.61 7.60 -32.94
CA LYS A 514 24.40 8.37 -34.17
C LYS A 514 23.24 7.80 -35.00
N GLU A 515 23.14 6.48 -35.11
CA GLU A 515 22.01 5.81 -35.78
C GLU A 515 20.68 6.13 -35.09
N ILE A 516 20.62 6.05 -33.77
CA ILE A 516 19.44 6.44 -32.97
C ILE A 516 19.07 7.91 -33.23
N GLN A 517 20.06 8.82 -33.22
CA GLN A 517 19.81 10.24 -33.45
C GLN A 517 19.24 10.49 -34.86
N MET A 518 19.77 9.82 -35.89
CA MET A 518 19.25 9.92 -37.26
C MET A 518 17.83 9.36 -37.36
N ASN A 519 17.56 8.19 -36.78
CA ASN A 519 16.24 7.56 -36.78
C ASN A 519 15.22 8.44 -36.05
N LEU A 520 15.60 9.03 -34.90
CA LEU A 520 14.76 9.97 -34.17
C LEU A 520 14.45 11.23 -35.00
N GLN A 521 15.44 11.81 -35.67
CA GLN A 521 15.23 12.97 -36.55
C GLN A 521 14.29 12.63 -37.70
N GLN A 522 14.45 11.46 -38.32
CA GLN A 522 13.57 10.98 -39.37
C GLN A 522 12.15 10.75 -38.85
N TYR A 523 12.02 10.12 -37.68
CA TYR A 523 10.74 9.87 -37.03
C TYR A 523 10.00 11.19 -36.70
N ILE A 524 10.68 12.15 -36.06
CA ILE A 524 10.13 13.49 -35.77
C ILE A 524 9.76 14.23 -37.07
N GLY A 525 10.62 14.15 -38.10
CA GLY A 525 10.37 14.77 -39.39
C GLY A 525 9.10 14.24 -40.07
N ASN A 526 8.91 12.91 -40.05
CA ASN A 526 7.71 12.25 -40.56
C ASN A 526 6.47 12.62 -39.75
N PHE A 527 6.59 12.66 -38.42
CA PHE A 527 5.51 13.01 -37.51
C PHE A 527 5.05 14.47 -37.71
N MET A 528 5.98 15.42 -37.69
CA MET A 528 5.69 16.85 -37.91
C MET A 528 5.20 17.13 -39.33
N GLY A 529 5.74 16.43 -40.34
CA GLY A 529 5.27 16.50 -41.72
C GLY A 529 3.84 15.98 -41.89
N GLY A 530 3.45 14.95 -41.14
CA GLY A 530 2.08 14.42 -41.10
C GLY A 530 1.09 15.37 -40.42
N LEU A 531 1.48 16.03 -39.33
CA LEU A 531 0.64 17.02 -38.64
C LEU A 531 0.42 18.30 -39.45
N GLY A 532 1.43 18.73 -40.23
CA GLY A 532 1.30 19.89 -41.13
C GLY A 532 0.24 19.73 -42.23
N GLY A 533 -0.13 18.49 -42.58
CA GLY A 533 -1.21 18.19 -43.52
C GLY A 533 -2.62 18.20 -42.90
N LEU A 534 -2.72 18.15 -41.56
CA LEU A 534 -4.00 18.14 -40.82
C LEU A 534 -4.49 19.55 -40.42
N GLY A 535 -3.67 20.59 -40.61
CA GLY A 535 -4.03 22.00 -40.37
C GLY A 535 -4.88 22.65 -41.47
N GLY A 536 -5.46 21.88 -42.37
CA GLY A 536 -6.37 22.33 -43.42
C GLY A 536 -7.84 22.06 -43.09
N PHE A 537 -8.34 22.64 -42.00
CA PHE A 537 -9.77 22.78 -41.72
C PHE A 537 -10.08 24.21 -41.27
#